data_AF-A0A940VSK1-F1
#
_entry.id   AF-A0A940VSK1-F1
#
_cell.length_a   1.000
_cell.length_b   1.000
_cell.length_c   1.000
_cell.angle_alpha   90.00
_cell.angle_beta   90.00
_cell.angle_gamma   90.00
#
_symmetry.space_group_name_H-M   'P 1'
#
loop_
_entity.id
_entity.type
_entity.pdbx_description
1 polymer ?
#
loop_
_entity_poly.entity_id
_entity_poly.type
_entity_poly.pdbx_seq_one_letter_code
_entity_poly.pdbx_strand_id
1 'polypeptide(L)'
;MGELIGSLAAVLTTCAFFPQVLKCVKTKSAEDLSAAWLLMMGFGIFLWVVYGLWIASFPILLSNIVIFVCLIVLMYYKFGMAR
;
A
#
# COMPACT_ATOMS: atom_id res chain seq x y z
N MET A 1 -8.75 9.18 -23.74
CA MET A 1 -9.56 9.39 -22.52
C MET A 1 -9.30 8.32 -21.47
N GLY A 2 -9.40 7.02 -21.81
CA GLY A 2 -9.13 5.92 -20.87
C GLY A 2 -7.74 5.91 -20.26
N GLU A 3 -6.70 6.20 -21.05
CA GLU A 3 -5.30 6.24 -20.56
C GLU A 3 -5.05 7.35 -19.53
N LEU A 4 -5.66 8.53 -19.72
CA LEU A 4 -5.55 9.64 -18.78
C LEU A 4 -6.23 9.31 -17.45
N ILE A 5 -7.46 8.77 -17.50
CA ILE A 5 -8.20 8.37 -16.31
C ILE A 5 -7.46 7.24 -15.57
N GLY A 6 -6.96 6.24 -16.30
CA GLY A 6 -6.20 5.13 -15.72
C GLY A 6 -4.91 5.59 -15.05
N SER A 7 -4.17 6.51 -15.69
CA SER A 7 -2.94 7.09 -15.13
C SER A 7 -3.22 7.90 -13.88
N LEU A 8 -4.26 8.75 -13.90
CA LEU A 8 -4.69 9.52 -12.73
C LEU A 8 -5.14 8.61 -11.59
N ALA A 9 -5.91 7.56 -11.88
CA ALA A 9 -6.33 6.58 -10.89
C ALA A 9 -5.12 5.87 -10.25
N ALA A 10 -4.13 5.45 -11.04
CA ALA A 10 -2.91 4.81 -10.54
C ALA A 10 -2.09 5.76 -9.64
N VAL A 11 -1.91 7.02 -10.05
CA VAL A 11 -1.21 8.03 -9.25
C VAL A 11 -1.96 8.31 -7.95
N LEU A 12 -3.26 8.57 -8.02
CA LEU A 12 -4.07 8.89 -6.83
C LEU A 12 -4.07 7.75 -5.82
N THR A 13 -4.28 6.51 -6.28
CA THR A 13 -4.31 5.34 -5.39
C THR A 13 -2.95 5.04 -4.77
N THR A 14 -1.86 5.17 -5.52
CA THR A 14 -0.50 5.00 -4.97
C THR A 14 -0.16 6.09 -3.96
N CYS A 15 -0.42 7.36 -4.30
CA CYS A 15 -0.13 8.50 -3.45
C CYS A 15 -1.02 8.57 -2.20
N ALA A 16 -2.22 7.99 -2.21
CA ALA A 16 -3.13 8.00 -1.06
C ALA A 16 -2.54 7.34 0.19
N PHE A 17 -1.63 6.37 0.04
CA PHE A 17 -0.96 5.73 1.17
C PHE A 17 0.10 6.63 1.82
N PHE A 18 0.65 7.61 1.09
CA PHE A 18 1.75 8.44 1.57
C PHE A 18 1.36 9.36 2.75
N PRO A 19 0.25 10.12 2.70
CA PRO A 19 -0.23 10.88 3.87
C PRO A 19 -0.47 10.01 5.09
N GLN A 20 -1.00 8.79 4.90
CA GLN A 20 -1.29 7.88 6.00
C GLN A 20 0.00 7.34 6.65
N VAL A 21 0.98 6.95 5.84
CA VAL A 21 2.31 6.56 6.33
C VAL A 21 2.97 7.71 7.07
N LEU A 22 2.94 8.92 6.52
CA LEU A 22 3.50 10.11 7.17
C LEU A 22 2.82 10.40 8.51
N LYS A 23 1.49 10.26 8.60
CA LYS A 23 0.75 10.41 9.86
C LYS A 23 1.26 9.40 10.88
N CYS A 24 1.28 8.10 10.56
CA CYS A 24 1.74 7.06 11.47
C CYS A 24 3.22 7.21 11.89
N VAL A 25 4.09 7.65 10.97
CA VAL A 25 5.50 7.92 11.28
C VAL A 25 5.66 9.10 12.24
N LYS A 26 4.84 10.14 12.10
CA LYS A 26 4.83 11.32 12.98
C LYS A 26 4.24 11.02 14.34
N THR A 27 3.10 10.33 14.39
CA THR A 27 2.41 10.00 15.64
C THR A 27 3.01 8.78 16.34
N LYS A 28 3.90 8.04 15.66
CA LYS A 28 4.46 6.78 16.15
C LYS A 28 3.36 5.79 16.55
N SER A 29 2.22 5.80 15.86
CA SER A 29 1.12 4.90 16.15
C SER A 29 0.25 4.64 14.92
N ALA A 30 -0.23 3.41 14.82
CA ALA A 30 -1.27 2.99 13.89
C ALA A 30 -2.44 2.30 14.61
N GLU A 31 -2.67 2.60 15.89
CA GLU A 31 -3.71 1.95 16.70
C GLU A 31 -5.11 2.14 16.09
N ASP A 32 -5.40 3.31 15.52
CA ASP A 32 -6.67 3.63 14.87
C ASP A 32 -6.95 2.77 13.62
N LEU A 33 -5.94 2.14 13.03
CA LEU A 33 -6.11 1.32 11.83
C LEU A 33 -6.61 -0.09 12.19
N SER A 34 -7.60 -0.58 11.46
CA SER A 34 -8.05 -1.97 11.59
C SER A 34 -6.91 -2.94 11.22
N ALA A 35 -6.55 -3.83 12.15
CA ALA A 35 -5.56 -4.87 11.91
C ALA A 35 -6.01 -5.82 10.77
N ALA A 36 -7.30 -6.15 10.73
CA ALA A 36 -7.86 -6.99 9.67
C ALA A 36 -7.71 -6.33 8.30
N TRP A 37 -7.99 -5.02 8.20
CA TRP A 37 -7.81 -4.27 6.95
C TRP A 37 -6.35 -4.28 6.49
N LEU A 38 -5.40 -4.03 7.39
CA LEU A 38 -3.97 -4.05 7.08
C LEU A 38 -3.52 -5.42 6.55
N LEU A 39 -3.94 -6.50 7.21
CA LEU A 39 -3.57 -7.87 6.81
C LEU A 39 -4.20 -8.26 5.47
N MET A 40 -5.49 -7.99 5.28
CA MET A 40 -6.19 -8.28 4.02
C MET A 40 -5.61 -7.47 2.85
N MET A 41 -5.38 -6.17 3.03
CA MET A 41 -4.74 -5.33 2.01
C MET A 41 -3.30 -5.75 1.76
N GLY A 42 -2.52 -6.04 2.80
CA GLY A 42 -1.15 -6.52 2.67
C GLY A 42 -1.06 -7.79 1.85
N PHE A 43 -1.89 -8.79 2.17
CA PHE A 43 -1.93 -10.04 1.42
C PHE A 43 -2.46 -9.85 -0.01
N GLY A 44 -3.53 -9.06 -0.19
CA GLY A 44 -4.07 -8.76 -1.53
C GLY A 44 -3.04 -8.07 -2.44
N ILE A 45 -2.33 -7.06 -1.93
CA ILE A 45 -1.28 -6.36 -2.69
C ILE A 45 -0.08 -7.27 -2.97
N PHE A 46 0.30 -8.15 -2.04
CA PHE A 46 1.30 -9.18 -2.30
C PHE A 46 0.89 -10.08 -3.49
N LEU A 47 -0.36 -10.53 -3.52
CA LEU A 47 -0.88 -11.30 -4.66
C LEU A 47 -0.85 -10.49 -5.97
N TRP A 48 -1.14 -9.19 -5.92
CA TRP A 48 -1.02 -8.31 -7.10
C TRP A 48 0.42 -8.15 -7.59
N VAL A 49 1.41 -8.13 -6.69
CA VAL A 49 2.84 -8.13 -7.08
C VAL A 49 3.18 -9.44 -7.79
N VAL A 50 2.78 -10.59 -7.23
CA VAL A 50 2.99 -11.90 -7.87
C VAL A 50 2.30 -11.97 -9.23
N TYR A 51 1.06 -11.49 -9.31
CA TYR A 51 0.31 -11.43 -10.56
C TYR A 51 0.99 -10.53 -11.60
N GLY A 52 1.42 -9.32 -11.21
CA GLY A 52 2.13 -8.39 -12.07
C GLY A 52 3.42 -8.97 -12.65
N LEU A 53 4.16 -9.73 -11.85
CA LEU A 53 5.32 -10.52 -12.32
C LEU A 53 4.91 -11.58 -13.34
N TRP A 54 3.83 -12.33 -13.08
CA TRP A 54 3.36 -13.39 -13.98
C TRP A 54 2.98 -12.82 -15.36
N ILE A 55 2.27 -11.70 -15.41
CA ILE A 55 1.86 -11.07 -16.68
C ILE A 55 2.92 -10.15 -17.30
N ALA A 56 4.13 -10.09 -16.72
CA ALA A 56 5.22 -9.19 -17.12
C ALA A 56 4.80 -7.72 -17.29
N SER A 57 3.85 -7.24 -16.46
CA SER A 57 3.34 -5.87 -16.53
C SER A 57 4.08 -4.97 -15.56
N PHE A 58 5.04 -4.20 -16.09
CA PHE A 58 5.84 -3.27 -15.30
C PHE A 58 5.00 -2.23 -14.51
N PRO A 59 3.95 -1.60 -15.09
CA PRO A 59 3.13 -0.64 -14.33
C PRO A 59 2.40 -1.27 -13.14
N ILE A 60 1.80 -2.45 -13.34
CA ILE A 60 1.08 -3.16 -12.27
C ILE A 60 2.06 -3.57 -11.17
N LEU A 61 3.22 -4.11 -11.56
CA LEU A 61 4.25 -4.51 -10.62
C LEU A 61 4.75 -3.32 -9.79
N LEU A 62 5.15 -2.23 -10.44
CA LEU A 62 5.73 -1.07 -9.78
C LEU A 62 4.75 -0.41 -8.80
N SER A 63 3.51 -0.16 -9.22
CA SER A 63 2.49 0.47 -8.35
C SER A 63 2.20 -0.38 -7.11
N ASN A 64 2.06 -1.70 -7.27
CA ASN A 64 1.76 -2.57 -6.14
C ASN A 64 2.96 -2.75 -5.20
N ILE A 65 4.20 -2.74 -5.71
CA ILE A 65 5.40 -2.74 -4.85
C ILE A 65 5.43 -1.49 -3.96
N VAL A 66 5.15 -0.30 -4.51
CA VAL A 66 5.13 0.94 -3.73
C VAL A 66 4.09 0.87 -2.62
N ILE A 67 2.87 0.42 -2.94
CA ILE A 67 1.81 0.25 -1.94
C ILE A 67 2.18 -0.79 -0.89
N PHE A 68 2.81 -1.90 -1.29
CA PHE A 68 3.24 -2.95 -0.37
C PHE A 68 4.25 -2.44 0.65
N VAL A 69 5.23 -1.64 0.23
CA VAL A 69 6.19 -0.99 1.12
C VAL A 69 5.48 -0.06 2.11
N CYS A 70 4.51 0.74 1.65
CA CYS A 70 3.71 1.58 2.55
C CYS A 70 2.95 0.74 3.59
N LEU A 71 2.34 -0.38 3.19
CA LEU A 71 1.62 -1.27 4.10
C LEU A 71 2.54 -1.93 5.13
N ILE A 72 3.76 -2.31 4.76
CA ILE A 72 4.77 -2.83 5.70
C ILE A 72 5.08 -1.80 6.77
N VAL A 73 5.27 -0.53 6.40
CA VAL A 73 5.52 0.56 7.37
C VAL A 73 4.32 0.71 8.32
N LEU A 74 3.09 0.70 7.80
CA LEU A 74 1.90 0.77 8.65
C LEU A 74 1.76 -0.43 9.60
N MET A 75 2.05 -1.64 9.12
CA MET A 75 2.06 -2.85 9.94
C MET A 75 3.11 -2.80 11.03
N TYR A 76 4.30 -2.25 10.74
CA TYR A 76 5.33 -2.00 11.76
C TYR A 76 4.80 -1.11 12.88
N TYR A 77 4.14 0.00 12.56
CA TYR A 77 3.53 0.89 13.56
C TYR A 77 2.31 0.28 14.27
N LYS A 78 1.63 -0.69 13.65
CA LYS A 78 0.45 -1.37 14.25
C LYS A 78 0.84 -2.47 15.23
N PHE A 79 1.84 -3.28 14.89
CA PHE A 79 2.20 -4.50 15.63
C PHE A 79 3.56 -4.41 16.32
N GLY A 80 4.52 -3.69 15.73
CA GLY A 80 5.90 -3.61 16.22
C GLY A 80 6.08 -2.67 17.42
N MET A 81 5.17 -1.71 17.62
CA MET A 81 5.19 -0.80 18.77
C MET A 81 3.98 -0.97 19.70
N ALA A 82 3.38 -2.18 19.72
CA ALA A 82 2.40 -2.56 20.75
C ALA A 82 3.05 -2.81 22.13
N ARG A 83 4.10 -2.06 22.48
CA ARG A 83 4.81 -2.08 23.76
C ARG A 83 5.14 -0.66 24.19
#